data_AF-A0A1J4PSC0-F1
#
_entry.id   AF-A0A1J4PSC0-F1
#
_cell.length_a   1.000
_cell.length_b   1.000
_cell.length_c   1.000
_cell.angle_alpha   90.00
_cell.angle_beta   90.00
_cell.angle_gamma   90.00
#
_symmetry.space_group_name_H-M   'P 1'
#
loop_
_entity.id
_entity.type
_entity.pdbx_description
1 polymer ?
#
loop_
_entity_poly.entity_id
_entity_poly.type
_entity_poly.pdbx_seq_one_letter_code
_entity_poly.pdbx_strand_id
1 'polypeptide(L)'
;MGGIFMLCLLLQNARGASPVLAGIQMVPMMAGPLLGNLMFARYSRRWGVRRPLIAALSLACVASAALLGVSESTPYWILAAAVGIADFGVGVGAPAMTFALMESAGPEHANIASSMLNTNRQFGGLVGVAVIGIAPANPGDWYAGACSSFLVTALCYGAAALVTLKYVPATGRRAV
;
A
#
# COMPACT_ATOMS: atom_id res chain seq x y z
N MET A 1 -0.63 3.25 6.46
CA MET A 1 -0.16 3.52 7.84
C MET A 1 -0.73 2.53 8.84
N GLY A 2 -2.05 2.30 8.88
CA GLY A 2 -2.64 1.29 9.77
C GLY A 2 -2.07 -0.13 9.65
N GLY A 3 -1.78 -0.60 8.43
CA GLY A 3 -1.19 -1.95 8.22
C GLY A 3 0.17 -2.13 8.91
N ILE A 4 1.05 -1.13 8.88
CA ILE A 4 2.36 -1.14 9.56
C ILE A 4 2.16 -1.25 11.07
N PHE A 5 1.22 -0.50 11.63
CA PHE A 5 0.90 -0.54 13.06
C PHE A 5 0.36 -1.93 13.47
N MET A 6 -0.57 -2.47 12.70
CA MET A 6 -1.16 -3.79 12.94
C MET A 6 -0.12 -4.92 12.83
N LEU A 7 0.77 -4.89 11.83
CA LEU A 7 1.87 -5.85 11.70
C LEU A 7 2.81 -5.79 12.90
N CYS A 8 3.14 -4.59 13.37
CA CYS A 8 3.97 -4.39 14.55
C CYS A 8 3.33 -5.02 15.80
N LEU A 9 2.02 -4.84 15.99
CA LEU A 9 1.27 -5.47 17.07
C LEU A 9 1.19 -6.99 16.93
N LEU A 10 1.01 -7.52 15.71
CA LEU A 10 0.96 -8.95 15.42
C LEU A 10 2.30 -9.64 15.76
N LEU A 11 3.41 -9.06 15.32
CA LEU A 11 4.74 -9.62 15.57
C LEU A 11 5.05 -9.66 17.08
N GLN A 12 4.70 -8.59 17.80
CA GLN A 12 4.99 -8.50 19.23
C GLN A 12 4.04 -9.34 20.09
N ASN A 13 2.72 -9.19 19.91
CA ASN A 13 1.73 -9.80 20.79
C ASN A 13 1.33 -11.21 20.38
N ALA A 14 1.27 -11.51 19.08
CA ALA A 14 0.86 -12.83 18.59
C ALA A 14 2.04 -13.76 18.36
N ARG A 15 3.19 -13.23 17.89
CA ARG A 15 4.40 -14.02 17.62
C ARG A 15 5.48 -13.89 18.71
N GLY A 16 5.23 -13.12 19.76
CA GLY A 16 6.13 -12.98 20.90
C GLY A 16 7.48 -12.32 20.58
N ALA A 17 7.59 -11.60 19.46
CA ALA A 17 8.82 -10.91 19.11
C ALA A 17 9.07 -9.73 20.06
N SER A 18 10.32 -9.51 20.44
CA SER A 18 10.68 -8.27 21.14
C SER A 18 10.48 -7.05 20.23
N PRO A 19 10.28 -5.83 20.77
CA PRO A 19 10.09 -4.63 19.95
C PRO A 19 11.22 -4.40 18.93
N VAL A 20 12.47 -4.68 19.34
CA VAL A 20 13.66 -4.57 18.46
C VAL A 20 13.60 -5.62 17.34
N LEU A 21 13.27 -6.87 17.68
CA LEU A 21 13.17 -7.95 16.70
C LEU A 21 12.01 -7.70 15.71
N ALA A 22 10.86 -7.23 16.19
CA ALA A 22 9.73 -6.84 15.35
C ALA A 22 10.14 -5.73 14.37
N GLY A 23 10.89 -4.72 14.83
CA GLY A 23 11.45 -3.68 13.96
C GLY A 23 12.35 -4.25 12.85
N ILE A 24 13.27 -5.16 13.20
CA ILE A 24 14.13 -5.84 12.22
C ILE A 24 13.30 -6.68 11.24
N GLN A 25 12.28 -7.38 11.73
CA GLN A 25 11.36 -8.19 10.94
C GLN A 25 10.49 -7.38 9.97
N MET A 26 10.32 -6.08 10.20
CA MET A 26 9.60 -5.21 9.26
C MET A 26 10.49 -4.73 8.11
N VAL A 27 11.82 -4.76 8.26
CA VAL A 27 12.76 -4.26 7.24
C VAL A 27 12.58 -4.97 5.89
N PRO A 28 12.48 -6.31 5.80
CA PRO A 28 12.28 -6.99 4.52
C PRO A 28 10.94 -6.63 3.87
N MET A 29 9.90 -6.36 4.66
CA MET A 29 8.59 -5.93 4.16
C MET A 29 8.69 -4.55 3.49
N MET A 30 9.52 -3.65 4.01
CA MET A 30 9.75 -2.31 3.45
C MET A 30 10.51 -2.30 2.11
N ALA A 31 11.07 -3.44 1.68
CA ALA A 31 11.66 -3.55 0.34
C ALA A 31 10.61 -3.38 -0.77
N GLY A 32 9.37 -3.79 -0.52
CA GLY A 32 8.25 -3.69 -1.47
C GLY A 32 8.02 -2.28 -2.01
N PRO A 33 7.71 -1.29 -1.16
CA PRO A 33 7.52 0.10 -1.56
C PRO A 33 8.73 0.69 -2.29
N LEU A 34 9.94 0.37 -1.83
CA LEU A 34 11.17 0.86 -2.44
C LEU A 34 11.29 0.37 -3.89
N LEU A 35 11.11 -0.93 -4.10
CA LEU A 35 11.12 -1.54 -5.43
C LEU A 35 10.00 -0.98 -6.30
N GLY A 36 8.79 -0.80 -5.75
CA GLY A 36 7.67 -0.17 -6.44
C GLY A 36 8.00 1.22 -6.96
N ASN A 37 8.59 2.07 -6.13
CA ASN A 37 8.97 3.43 -6.50
C ASN A 37 10.03 3.44 -7.62
N LEU A 38 11.05 2.59 -7.52
CA LEU A 38 12.08 2.46 -8.55
C LEU A 38 11.52 1.95 -9.89
N MET A 39 10.60 0.97 -9.82
CA MET A 39 9.90 0.45 -11.00
C MET A 39 9.02 1.53 -11.65
N PHE A 40 8.29 2.31 -10.85
CA PHE A 40 7.50 3.42 -11.37
C PHE A 40 8.38 4.45 -12.08
N ALA A 41 9.50 4.86 -11.49
CA ALA A 41 10.42 5.82 -12.11
C ALA A 41 10.95 5.36 -13.48
N ARG A 42 11.18 4.04 -13.65
CA ARG A 42 11.67 3.47 -14.92
C ARG A 42 10.56 3.29 -15.96
N TYR A 43 9.42 2.72 -15.56
CA TYR A 43 8.38 2.31 -16.49
C TYR A 43 7.35 3.39 -16.80
N SER A 44 7.12 4.35 -15.90
CA SER A 44 6.22 5.48 -16.17
C SER A 44 6.62 6.27 -17.42
N ARG A 45 7.92 6.48 -17.65
CA ARG A 45 8.44 7.18 -18.84
C ARG A 45 8.22 6.40 -20.14
N ARG A 46 8.21 5.06 -20.09
CA ARG A 46 8.13 4.21 -21.30
C ARG A 46 6.71 3.80 -21.64
N TRP A 47 5.86 3.58 -20.64
CA TRP A 47 4.52 3.00 -20.81
C TRP A 47 3.38 3.89 -20.30
N GLY A 48 3.70 5.10 -19.83
CA GLY A 48 2.76 5.99 -19.16
C GLY A 48 2.45 5.51 -17.73
N VAL A 49 1.67 6.31 -17.01
CA VAL A 49 1.35 6.05 -15.59
C VAL A 49 0.33 4.93 -15.41
N ARG A 50 -0.66 4.83 -16.31
CA ARG A 50 -1.83 3.95 -16.14
C ARG A 50 -1.45 2.47 -16.03
N ARG A 51 -0.66 1.96 -16.97
CA ARG A 51 -0.31 0.53 -17.05
C ARG A 51 0.47 0.02 -15.83
N PRO A 52 1.60 0.64 -15.42
CA PRO A 52 2.32 0.19 -14.24
C PRO A 52 1.49 0.36 -12.96
N LEU A 53 0.65 1.40 -12.88
CA LEU A 53 -0.20 1.61 -11.71
C LEU A 53 -1.26 0.52 -11.55
N ILE A 54 -2.00 0.18 -12.63
CA ILE A 54 -3.00 -0.90 -12.57
C ILE A 54 -2.31 -2.23 -12.23
N ALA A 55 -1.20 -2.55 -12.91
CA ALA A 55 -0.49 -3.80 -12.65
C ALA A 55 -0.04 -3.92 -11.19
N ALA A 56 0.51 -2.84 -10.62
CA ALA A 56 0.94 -2.81 -9.22
C ALA A 56 -0.23 -2.91 -8.24
N LEU A 57 -1.34 -2.20 -8.49
CA LEU A 57 -2.53 -2.24 -7.63
C LEU A 57 -3.23 -3.60 -7.69
N SER A 58 -3.31 -4.21 -8.88
CA SER A 58 -3.86 -5.57 -9.03
C SER A 58 -2.97 -6.61 -8.34
N LEU A 59 -1.64 -6.52 -8.49
CA LEU A 59 -0.71 -7.39 -7.79
C LEU A 59 -0.83 -7.24 -6.27
N ALA A 60 -0.91 -6.00 -5.77
CA ALA A 60 -1.07 -5.71 -4.36
C ALA A 60 -2.39 -6.25 -3.80
N CYS A 61 -3.49 -6.12 -4.56
CA CYS A 61 -4.79 -6.69 -4.21
C CYS A 61 -4.71 -8.22 -4.05
N VAL A 62 -4.12 -8.91 -5.01
CA VAL A 62 -3.96 -10.38 -4.96
C VAL A 62 -3.06 -10.80 -3.81
N ALA A 63 -1.95 -10.09 -3.57
CA ALA A 63 -1.05 -10.38 -2.46
C ALA A 63 -1.71 -10.15 -1.09
N SER A 64 -2.49 -9.08 -0.94
CA SER A 64 -3.30 -8.85 0.27
C SER A 64 -4.39 -9.90 0.45
N ALA A 65 -5.03 -10.36 -0.63
CA ALA A 65 -6.02 -11.43 -0.56
C ALA A 65 -5.40 -12.79 -0.18
N ALA A 66 -4.18 -13.07 -0.65
CA ALA A 66 -3.44 -14.28 -0.25
C ALA A 66 -3.12 -14.30 1.26
N LEU A 67 -2.96 -13.13 1.88
CA LEU A 67 -2.71 -12.98 3.31
C LEU A 67 -3.94 -13.23 4.18
N LEU A 68 -5.15 -13.41 3.61
CA LEU A 68 -6.35 -13.76 4.36
C LEU A 68 -6.25 -15.13 5.05
N GLY A 69 -5.43 -16.04 4.50
CA GLY A 69 -5.17 -17.36 5.08
C GLY A 69 -4.03 -17.39 6.10
N VAL A 70 -3.50 -16.23 6.53
CA VAL A 70 -2.40 -16.19 7.48
C VAL A 70 -2.80 -16.81 8.82
N SER A 71 -1.91 -17.63 9.37
CA SER A 71 -2.09 -18.28 10.66
C SER A 71 -0.77 -18.33 11.43
N GLU A 72 -0.83 -18.83 12.65
CA GLU A 72 0.36 -19.04 13.50
C GLU A 72 1.42 -19.92 12.84
N SER A 73 0.98 -20.95 12.12
CA SER A 73 1.85 -21.86 11.38
C SER A 73 2.56 -21.22 10.17
N THR A 74 2.15 -20.01 9.76
CA THR A 74 2.72 -19.37 8.57
C THR A 74 4.18 -18.98 8.83
N PRO A 75 5.15 -19.44 8.01
CA PRO A 75 6.54 -19.05 8.12
C PRO A 75 6.71 -17.54 7.95
N TYR A 76 7.60 -16.94 8.75
CA TYR A 76 7.89 -15.51 8.69
C TYR A 76 8.29 -15.04 7.28
N TRP A 77 9.09 -15.82 6.55
CA TRP A 77 9.53 -15.45 5.20
C TRP A 77 8.38 -15.34 4.19
N ILE A 78 7.36 -16.20 4.31
CA ILE A 78 6.16 -16.12 3.47
C ILE A 78 5.38 -14.86 3.81
N LEU A 79 5.19 -14.58 5.10
CA LEU A 79 4.53 -13.36 5.56
C LEU A 79 5.28 -12.11 5.07
N ALA A 80 6.60 -12.06 5.24
CA ALA A 80 7.44 -10.94 4.85
C ALA A 80 7.41 -10.68 3.34
N ALA A 81 7.51 -11.75 2.53
CA ALA A 81 7.42 -11.65 1.09
C ALA A 81 6.03 -11.18 0.62
N ALA A 82 4.95 -11.78 1.14
CA ALA A 82 3.59 -11.44 0.74
C ALA A 82 3.22 -10.00 1.15
N VAL A 83 3.59 -9.56 2.36
CA VAL A 83 3.41 -8.17 2.80
C VAL A 83 4.25 -7.23 1.95
N GLY A 84 5.51 -7.57 1.68
CA GLY A 84 6.34 -6.76 0.78
C GLY A 84 5.76 -6.62 -0.63
N ILE A 85 5.19 -7.69 -1.19
CA ILE A 85 4.51 -7.63 -2.49
C ILE A 85 3.23 -6.80 -2.40
N ALA A 86 2.45 -6.91 -1.32
CA ALA A 86 1.29 -6.06 -1.10
C ALA A 86 1.68 -4.58 -1.03
N ASP A 87 2.78 -4.25 -0.34
CA ASP A 87 3.28 -2.90 -0.17
C ASP A 87 3.98 -2.33 -1.43
N PHE A 88 4.30 -3.19 -2.41
CA PHE A 88 4.75 -2.75 -3.74
C PHE A 88 3.74 -1.80 -4.40
N GLY A 89 2.44 -2.05 -4.23
CA GLY A 89 1.37 -1.19 -4.73
C GLY A 89 1.46 0.24 -4.18
N VAL A 90 1.82 0.40 -2.91
CA VAL A 90 2.06 1.72 -2.28
C VAL A 90 3.24 2.42 -2.94
N GLY A 91 4.33 1.68 -3.19
CA GLY A 91 5.54 2.19 -3.81
C GLY A 91 5.33 2.77 -5.21
N VAL A 92 4.43 2.16 -5.99
CA VAL A 92 4.03 2.66 -7.31
C VAL A 92 2.97 3.75 -7.22
N GLY A 93 1.99 3.58 -6.32
CA GLY A 93 0.85 4.49 -6.18
C GLY A 93 1.25 5.89 -5.68
N ALA A 94 2.17 5.98 -4.71
CA ALA A 94 2.60 7.25 -4.15
C ALA A 94 3.15 8.24 -5.20
N PRO A 95 4.16 7.88 -6.03
CA PRO A 95 4.66 8.77 -7.08
C PRO A 95 3.65 8.93 -8.22
N ALA A 96 2.82 7.93 -8.53
CA ALA A 96 1.79 8.04 -9.56
C ALA A 96 0.72 9.10 -9.22
N MET A 97 0.25 9.12 -7.97
CA MET A 97 -0.70 10.14 -7.49
C MET A 97 -0.08 11.54 -7.54
N THR A 98 1.17 11.68 -7.10
CA THR A 98 1.88 12.96 -7.19
C THR A 98 1.99 13.42 -8.63
N PHE A 99 2.40 12.54 -9.54
CA PHE A 99 2.52 12.87 -10.95
C PHE A 99 1.18 13.32 -11.55
N ALA A 100 0.12 12.51 -11.39
CA ALA A 100 -1.19 12.80 -11.97
C ALA A 100 -1.78 14.10 -11.42
N LEU A 101 -1.63 14.37 -10.13
CA LEU A 101 -2.15 15.60 -9.53
C LEU A 101 -1.39 16.83 -10.04
N MET A 102 -0.05 16.77 -10.07
CA MET A 102 0.78 17.88 -10.57
C MET A 102 0.52 18.14 -12.05
N GLU A 103 0.38 17.08 -12.85
CA GLU A 103 0.03 17.17 -14.27
C GLU A 103 -1.33 17.85 -14.47
N SER A 104 -2.32 17.53 -13.63
CA SER A 104 -3.66 18.13 -13.71
C SER A 104 -3.74 19.58 -13.21
N ALA A 105 -2.93 19.95 -12.21
CA ALA A 105 -2.98 21.26 -11.57
C ALA A 105 -2.21 22.34 -12.35
N GLY A 106 -1.21 21.93 -13.15
CA GLY A 106 -0.31 22.84 -13.82
C GLY A 106 0.73 23.49 -12.88
N PRO A 107 1.78 24.13 -13.44
CA PRO A 107 2.89 24.66 -12.65
C PRO A 107 2.48 25.80 -11.71
N GLU A 108 1.49 26.61 -12.09
CA GLU A 108 1.04 27.76 -11.31
C GLU A 108 0.33 27.36 -10.00
N HIS A 109 -0.28 26.17 -9.96
CA HIS A 109 -0.98 25.65 -8.79
C HIS A 109 -0.27 24.47 -8.11
N ALA A 110 0.98 24.18 -8.50
CA ALA A 110 1.74 23.05 -7.97
C ALA A 110 1.87 23.09 -6.43
N ASN A 111 2.05 24.28 -5.84
CA ASN A 111 2.14 24.44 -4.39
C ASN A 111 0.82 24.09 -3.68
N ILE A 112 -0.32 24.51 -4.25
CA ILE A 112 -1.66 24.22 -3.72
C ILE A 112 -1.99 22.74 -3.89
N ALA A 113 -1.68 22.17 -5.05
CA ALA A 113 -1.85 20.75 -5.31
C ALA A 113 -1.03 19.89 -4.35
N SER A 114 0.22 20.30 -4.05
CA SER A 114 1.12 19.56 -3.16
C SER A 114 0.62 19.59 -1.72
N SER A 115 0.16 20.75 -1.25
CA SER A 115 -0.41 20.87 0.10
C SER A 115 -1.70 20.05 0.23
N MET A 116 -2.60 20.10 -0.76
CA MET A 116 -3.80 19.26 -0.79
C MET A 116 -3.47 17.77 -0.80
N LEU A 117 -2.49 17.33 -1.58
CA LEU A 117 -2.05 15.94 -1.61
C LEU A 117 -1.52 15.49 -0.25
N ASN A 118 -0.72 16.34 0.40
CA ASN A 118 -0.16 16.01 1.70
C ASN A 118 -1.25 15.94 2.77
N THR A 119 -2.21 16.87 2.77
CA THR A 119 -3.39 16.83 3.65
C THR A 119 -4.20 15.56 3.44
N ASN A 120 -4.46 15.18 2.18
CA ASN A 120 -5.16 13.92 1.87
C ASN A 120 -4.38 12.68 2.35
N ARG A 121 -3.06 12.68 2.23
CA ARG A 121 -2.21 11.59 2.75
C ARG A 121 -2.28 11.48 4.26
N GLN A 122 -2.23 12.61 4.98
CA GLN A 122 -2.33 12.62 6.43
C GLN A 122 -3.72 12.15 6.90
N PHE A 123 -4.77 12.65 6.26
CA PHE A 123 -6.14 12.23 6.55
C PHE A 123 -6.34 10.74 6.28
N GLY A 124 -5.91 10.25 5.11
CA GLY A 124 -5.97 8.82 4.78
C GLY A 124 -5.10 7.96 5.72
N GLY A 125 -3.97 8.50 6.19
CA GLY A 125 -3.14 7.86 7.21
C GLY A 125 -3.89 7.67 8.53
N LEU A 126 -4.55 8.72 9.02
CA LEU A 126 -5.34 8.70 10.25
C LEU A 126 -6.54 7.76 10.15
N VAL A 127 -7.33 7.87 9.07
CA VAL A 127 -8.47 6.98 8.81
C VAL A 127 -7.99 5.52 8.71
N GLY A 128 -6.90 5.28 7.99
CA GLY A 128 -6.34 3.94 7.84
C GLY A 128 -5.89 3.33 9.17
N VAL A 129 -5.25 4.12 10.05
CA VAL A 129 -4.87 3.67 11.40
C VAL A 129 -6.11 3.40 12.25
N ALA A 130 -7.15 4.23 12.18
CA ALA A 130 -8.38 4.01 12.94
C ALA A 130 -9.09 2.72 12.49
N VAL A 131 -9.32 2.54 11.19
CA VAL A 131 -10.04 1.37 10.65
C VAL A 131 -9.27 0.07 10.90
N ILE A 132 -7.97 0.06 10.63
CA ILE A 132 -7.14 -1.15 10.80
C ILE A 132 -6.80 -1.39 12.27
N GLY A 133 -6.64 -0.34 13.08
CA GLY A 133 -6.32 -0.44 14.50
C GLY A 133 -7.47 -0.96 15.37
N ILE A 134 -8.72 -0.83 14.92
CA ILE A 134 -9.90 -1.41 15.58
C ILE A 134 -9.99 -2.94 15.35
N ALA A 135 -9.34 -3.46 14.29
CA ALA A 135 -9.45 -4.86 13.89
C ALA A 135 -9.05 -5.90 14.98
N PRO A 136 -7.97 -5.73 15.77
CA PRO A 136 -7.71 -6.55 16.94
C PRO A 136 -8.60 -6.14 18.12
N ALA A 137 -9.93 -6.26 17.98
CA ALA A 137 -10.89 -5.86 19.00
C ALA A 137 -10.89 -6.78 20.24
N ASN A 138 -10.44 -8.04 20.09
CA ASN A 138 -10.36 -9.01 21.17
C ASN A 138 -8.91 -9.42 21.45
N PRO A 139 -8.39 -9.18 22.67
CA PRO A 139 -7.09 -9.70 23.09
C PRO A 139 -7.12 -11.23 23.06
N GLY A 140 -6.53 -11.84 22.03
CA GLY A 140 -6.50 -13.30 21.85
C GLY A 140 -6.66 -13.76 20.41
N ASP A 141 -7.32 -12.97 19.55
CA ASP A 141 -7.58 -13.35 18.14
C ASP A 141 -6.88 -12.40 17.15
N TRP A 142 -5.56 -12.30 17.31
CA TRP A 142 -4.72 -11.44 16.49
C TRP A 142 -4.73 -11.81 15.00
N TYR A 143 -4.94 -13.09 14.67
CA TYR A 143 -5.00 -13.57 13.29
C TYR A 143 -6.34 -13.23 12.62
N ALA A 144 -7.48 -13.23 13.34
CA ALA A 144 -8.72 -12.67 12.79
C ALA A 144 -8.62 -11.15 12.57
N GLY A 145 -7.96 -10.43 13.49
CA GLY A 145 -7.63 -9.01 13.32
C GLY A 145 -6.73 -8.77 12.09
N ALA A 146 -5.78 -9.67 11.85
CA ALA A 146 -4.94 -9.64 10.64
C ALA A 146 -5.75 -9.88 9.37
N CYS A 147 -6.60 -10.91 9.36
CA CYS A 147 -7.43 -11.25 8.21
C CYS A 147 -8.35 -10.09 7.82
N SER A 148 -9.06 -9.49 8.78
CA SER A 148 -9.90 -8.31 8.52
C SER A 148 -9.09 -7.11 8.00
N SER A 149 -7.89 -6.87 8.54
CA SER A 149 -6.99 -5.81 8.06
C SER A 149 -6.52 -6.03 6.63
N PHE A 150 -6.14 -7.27 6.29
CA PHE A 150 -5.76 -7.65 4.93
C PHE A 150 -6.94 -7.61 3.97
N LEU A 151 -8.15 -7.94 4.41
CA LEU A 151 -9.37 -7.84 3.62
C LEU A 151 -9.67 -6.38 3.26
N VAL A 152 -9.66 -5.49 4.25
CA VAL A 152 -9.84 -4.04 4.02
C VAL A 152 -8.79 -3.52 3.05
N THR A 153 -7.53 -3.92 3.23
CA THR A 153 -6.42 -3.52 2.36
C THR A 153 -6.60 -4.01 0.93
N ALA A 154 -6.99 -5.28 0.74
CA ALA A 154 -7.25 -5.87 -0.57
C ALA A 154 -8.40 -5.13 -1.28
N LEU A 155 -9.50 -4.85 -0.57
CA LEU A 155 -10.64 -4.09 -1.10
C LEU A 155 -10.23 -2.67 -1.51
N CYS A 156 -9.41 -1.99 -0.70
CA CYS A 156 -8.88 -0.67 -1.05
C CYS A 156 -8.01 -0.72 -2.32
N TYR A 157 -7.13 -1.71 -2.46
CA TYR A 157 -6.33 -1.86 -3.68
C TYR A 157 -7.18 -2.20 -4.91
N GLY A 158 -8.17 -3.08 -4.76
CA GLY A 158 -9.12 -3.42 -5.82
C GLY A 158 -9.92 -2.19 -6.27
N ALA A 159 -10.47 -1.42 -5.33
CA ALA A 159 -11.17 -0.18 -5.63
C ALA A 159 -10.26 0.84 -6.31
N ALA A 160 -9.02 1.01 -5.83
CA ALA A 160 -8.04 1.91 -6.46
C ALA A 160 -7.69 1.46 -7.89
N ALA A 161 -7.59 0.16 -8.15
CA ALA A 161 -7.35 -0.37 -9.48
C ALA A 161 -8.54 -0.09 -10.42
N LEU A 162 -9.78 -0.26 -9.94
CA LEU A 162 -10.99 0.06 -10.70
C LEU A 162 -11.14 1.56 -11.00
N VAL A 163 -10.86 2.41 -10.01
CA VAL A 163 -10.82 3.87 -10.19
C VAL A 163 -9.76 4.25 -11.22
N THR A 164 -8.57 3.65 -11.13
CA THR A 164 -7.49 3.89 -12.12
C THR A 164 -7.90 3.44 -13.52
N LEU A 165 -8.55 2.28 -13.63
CA LEU A 165 -9.08 1.78 -14.90
C LEU A 165 -10.11 2.73 -15.51
N LYS A 166 -10.99 3.30 -14.70
CA LYS A 166 -12.09 4.17 -15.15
C LYS A 166 -11.66 5.60 -15.44
N TYR A 167 -10.78 6.18 -14.63
CA TYR A 167 -10.49 7.62 -14.65
C TYR A 167 -9.09 7.99 -15.18
N VAL A 168 -8.13 7.06 -15.20
CA VAL A 168 -6.80 7.34 -15.77
C VAL A 168 -6.80 6.92 -17.25
N PRO A 169 -6.66 7.85 -18.21
CA PRO A 169 -6.70 7.53 -19.64
C PRO A 169 -5.54 6.63 -20.08
N ALA A 170 -5.76 5.80 -21.09
CA ALA A 170 -4.76 4.85 -21.62
C ALA A 170 -3.58 5.51 -22.32
N THR A 171 -3.69 6.81 -22.63
CA THR A 171 -2.96 7.40 -23.73
C THR A 171 -2.17 8.60 -23.24
N GLY A 172 -0.84 8.46 -23.26
CA GLY A 172 0.01 9.60 -23.52
C GLY A 172 -0.30 10.11 -24.91
N ARG A 173 -1.06 11.20 -25.00
CA ARG A 173 -0.92 12.12 -26.13
C ARG A 173 0.10 13.15 -25.69
N ARG A 174 1.32 13.01 -26.19
CA ARG A 174 2.21 14.17 -26.36
C ARG A 174 1.39 15.19 -27.15
N ALA A 175 0.94 16.25 -26.47
CA ALA A 175 0.60 17.47 -27.15
C ALA A 175 1.91 18.00 -27.74
N VAL A 176 1.86 18.19 -29.05
CA VAL A 176 2.88 18.78 -29.93
C VAL A 176 3.24 20.18 -29.44
#